data_AF-B8JAH4-F1
#
_entry.id   AF-B8JAH4-F1
#
_cell.length_a   1.000
_cell.length_b   1.000
_cell.length_c   1.000
_cell.angle_alpha   90.00
_cell.angle_beta   90.00
_cell.angle_gamma   90.00
#
_symmetry.space_group_name_H-M   'P 1'
#
loop_
_entity.id
_entity.type
_entity.pdbx_description
1 polymer ?
#
loop_
_entity_poly.entity_id
_entity_poly.type
_entity_poly.pdbx_seq_one_letter_code
_entity_poly.pdbx_strand_id
1 'polypeptide(L)'
;MRAYVLPDARLRKLAGRFVRLDIDTEKPGNAPFVEQFPIDVWPTLMIIDPATEGVVLRWAGTATAAQIEKLALDGERALRKARASEADAALARADRLAGERRHADAAAAYQDALAAGGPRWPGRARAAEARVQALGLAGDPAACAGAAREALPSVPSGPGRARVAAQGLSCALELEDEAARRAALAALEPVARRALDAKDVLADDRSWLYDGLAAARDAAGDAAGAKALARRWLAFLEREAARAPTPLARSAFDGQRLSAAVRLGEPARALPALLASERDLPGEYVPPTNLAVLYLKLDRPADALAAAGRALERAQGPRRIRVLVLKAEAEQTLGEDDAARATLQRAIAEGQALPEGLRPHGQLARARSRLAALQH
;
A
#
# COMPACT_ATOMS: atom_id res chain seq x y z
N MET A 1 -4.16 9.94 -4.36
CA MET A 1 -5.59 10.37 -4.31
C MET A 1 -5.78 11.89 -4.33
N ARG A 2 -5.05 12.68 -3.51
CA ARG A 2 -5.22 14.14 -3.40
C ARG A 2 -5.27 14.92 -4.73
N ALA A 3 -4.39 14.59 -5.68
CA ALA A 3 -4.31 15.33 -6.95
C ALA A 3 -5.31 14.87 -8.03
N TYR A 4 -5.82 13.63 -7.95
CA TYR A 4 -6.54 12.99 -9.06
C TYR A 4 -7.96 12.55 -8.72
N VAL A 5 -8.26 12.37 -7.43
CA VAL A 5 -9.53 11.78 -6.97
C VAL A 5 -10.34 12.78 -6.16
N LEU A 6 -9.73 13.34 -5.11
CA LEU A 6 -10.41 14.27 -4.20
C LEU A 6 -10.93 15.57 -4.86
N PRO A 7 -10.31 16.10 -5.95
CA PRO A 7 -10.82 17.26 -6.66
C PRO A 7 -12.03 16.99 -7.58
N ASP A 8 -12.42 15.73 -7.79
CA ASP A 8 -13.52 15.37 -8.70
C ASP A 8 -14.83 16.03 -8.26
N ALA A 9 -15.52 16.67 -9.22
CA ALA A 9 -16.75 17.42 -8.97
C ALA A 9 -17.89 16.55 -8.39
N ARG A 10 -17.87 15.23 -8.62
CA ARG A 10 -18.83 14.28 -8.02
C ARG A 10 -18.82 14.34 -6.49
N LEU A 11 -17.68 14.67 -5.88
CA LEU A 11 -17.56 14.74 -4.42
C LEU A 11 -18.11 16.05 -3.83
N ARG A 12 -18.53 17.01 -4.66
CA ARG A 12 -19.14 18.28 -4.20
C ARG A 12 -20.47 18.08 -3.49
N LYS A 13 -21.26 17.07 -3.89
CA LYS A 13 -22.54 16.74 -3.22
C LYS A 13 -22.39 16.17 -1.80
N LEU A 14 -21.15 15.91 -1.38
CA LEU A 14 -20.82 15.53 -0.01
C LEU A 14 -20.46 16.76 0.84
N ALA A 15 -20.40 17.96 0.26
CA ALA A 15 -20.12 19.20 0.99
C ALA A 15 -21.19 19.44 2.07
N GLY A 16 -20.76 19.83 3.27
CA GLY A 16 -21.63 20.07 4.41
C GLY A 16 -22.22 18.81 5.07
N ARG A 17 -22.00 17.61 4.51
CA ARG A 17 -22.49 16.34 5.07
C ARG A 17 -21.49 15.65 5.98
N PHE A 18 -20.21 15.95 5.82
CA PHE A 18 -19.10 15.39 6.59
C PHE A 18 -18.13 16.49 6.99
N VAL A 19 -17.60 16.39 8.20
CA VAL A 19 -16.36 17.04 8.58
C VAL A 19 -15.21 16.23 7.97
N ARG A 20 -14.38 16.85 7.14
CA ARG A 20 -13.25 16.18 6.48
C ARG A 20 -11.98 16.43 7.27
N LEU A 21 -11.24 15.38 7.54
CA LEU A 21 -9.95 15.43 8.22
C LEU A 21 -8.91 14.65 7.41
N ASP A 22 -7.79 15.31 7.13
CA ASP A 22 -6.62 14.72 6.48
C ASP A 22 -5.56 14.48 7.56
N ILE A 23 -5.35 13.21 7.94
CA ILE A 23 -4.34 12.83 8.93
C ILE A 23 -3.06 12.37 8.24
N ASP A 24 -1.96 13.03 8.59
CA ASP A 24 -0.61 12.55 8.31
C ASP A 24 -0.18 11.63 9.46
N THR A 25 -0.20 10.33 9.22
CA THR A 25 0.11 9.31 10.23
C THR A 25 1.59 9.32 10.66
N GLU A 26 2.43 10.09 9.99
CA GLU A 26 3.87 10.14 10.25
C GLU A 26 4.24 11.28 11.21
N LYS A 27 3.33 12.24 11.43
CA LYS A 27 3.52 13.34 12.37
C LYS A 27 3.31 12.86 13.80
N PRO A 28 4.29 13.04 14.72
CA PRO A 28 4.14 12.64 16.13
C PRO A 28 2.90 13.25 16.81
N GLY A 29 2.51 14.47 16.45
CA GLY A 29 1.31 15.12 16.99
C GLY A 29 0.00 14.41 16.65
N ASN A 30 -0.02 13.53 15.64
CA ASN A 30 -1.18 12.73 15.28
C ASN A 30 -1.17 11.34 15.94
N ALA A 31 -0.18 11.01 16.78
CA ALA A 31 -0.06 9.70 17.40
C ALA A 31 -1.31 9.28 18.20
N PRO A 32 -1.94 10.15 19.03
CA PRO A 32 -3.16 9.76 19.74
C PRO A 32 -4.29 9.33 18.80
N PHE A 33 -4.43 10.00 17.65
CA PHE A 33 -5.41 9.61 16.63
C PHE A 33 -5.09 8.25 16.03
N VAL A 34 -3.83 7.98 15.71
CA VAL A 34 -3.43 6.69 15.10
C VAL A 34 -3.50 5.54 16.11
N GLU A 35 -3.29 5.79 17.40
CA GLU A 35 -3.52 4.81 18.46
C GLU A 35 -5.00 4.44 18.58
N GLN A 36 -5.89 5.43 18.54
CA GLN A 36 -7.35 5.20 18.57
C GLN A 36 -7.86 4.55 17.27
N PHE A 37 -7.27 4.92 16.12
CA PHE A 37 -7.65 4.45 14.80
C PHE A 37 -6.44 3.90 14.02
N PRO A 38 -6.01 2.66 14.32
CA PRO A 38 -4.82 2.07 13.70
C PRO A 38 -4.89 1.99 12.17
N ILE A 39 -3.75 2.23 11.51
CA ILE A 39 -3.61 2.26 10.04
C ILE A 39 -2.49 1.31 9.61
N ASP A 40 -2.86 0.23 8.92
CA ASP A 40 -1.90 -0.74 8.36
C ASP A 40 -1.70 -0.55 6.85
N VAL A 41 -2.63 0.15 6.19
CA VAL A 41 -2.64 0.35 4.74
C VAL A 41 -2.83 1.83 4.44
N TRP A 42 -2.03 2.38 3.53
CA TRP A 42 -2.16 3.77 3.08
C TRP A 42 -2.53 3.83 1.60
N PRO A 43 -3.47 4.72 1.21
CA PRO A 43 -4.34 5.51 2.07
C PRO A 43 -5.41 4.63 2.75
N THR A 44 -5.95 5.09 3.88
CA THR A 44 -7.15 4.52 4.51
C THR A 44 -8.20 5.62 4.65
N LEU A 45 -9.45 5.34 4.27
CA LEU A 45 -10.60 6.20 4.50
C LEU A 45 -11.43 5.60 5.64
N MET A 46 -11.88 6.46 6.55
CA MET A 46 -12.75 6.08 7.65
C MET A 46 -13.92 7.04 7.74
N ILE A 47 -15.07 6.52 8.15
CA ILE A 47 -16.19 7.32 8.65
C ILE A 47 -16.32 6.95 10.12
N ILE A 48 -16.26 7.97 10.97
CA ILE A 48 -16.29 7.85 12.42
C ILE A 48 -17.59 8.46 12.91
N ASP A 49 -18.30 7.74 13.77
CA ASP A 49 -19.47 8.26 14.47
C ASP A 49 -19.01 9.19 15.59
N PRO A 50 -19.33 10.50 15.56
CA PRO A 50 -18.89 11.42 16.60
C PRO A 50 -19.53 11.14 17.97
N ALA A 51 -20.66 10.42 18.03
CA ALA A 51 -21.33 10.12 19.30
C ALA A 51 -20.70 8.95 20.05
N THR A 52 -20.12 8.00 19.32
CA THR A 52 -19.51 6.78 19.89
C THR A 52 -18.01 6.71 19.71
N GLU A 53 -17.43 7.64 18.92
CA GLU A 53 -16.06 7.62 18.44
C GLU A 53 -15.67 6.30 17.74
N GLY A 54 -16.66 5.56 17.24
CA GLY A 54 -16.48 4.27 16.58
C GLY A 54 -16.36 4.39 15.07
N VAL A 55 -15.53 3.54 14.46
CA VAL A 55 -15.47 3.39 13.01
C VAL A 55 -16.73 2.67 12.53
N VAL A 56 -17.53 3.35 11.73
CA VAL A 56 -18.75 2.78 11.10
C VAL A 56 -18.50 2.27 9.68
N LEU A 57 -17.43 2.75 9.05
CA LEU A 57 -16.99 2.32 7.74
C LEU A 57 -15.48 2.49 7.66
N ARG A 58 -14.81 1.44 7.18
CA ARG A 58 -13.38 1.46 6.86
C ARG A 58 -13.19 1.07 5.41
N TRP A 59 -12.23 1.73 4.77
CA TRP A 59 -11.78 1.42 3.44
C TRP A 59 -10.27 1.57 3.36
N ALA A 60 -9.57 0.47 3.08
CA ALA A 60 -8.11 0.45 2.98
C ALA A 60 -7.65 0.32 1.53
N GLY A 61 -6.74 1.21 1.13
CA GLY A 61 -6.23 1.33 -0.23
C GLY A 61 -6.88 2.46 -1.02
N THR A 62 -6.54 2.52 -2.30
CA THR A 62 -7.02 3.54 -3.23
C THR A 62 -8.54 3.53 -3.37
N ALA A 63 -9.12 4.62 -3.90
CA ALA A 63 -10.51 4.64 -4.32
C ALA A 63 -10.68 5.63 -5.48
N THR A 64 -11.54 5.32 -6.43
CA THR A 64 -12.03 6.29 -7.42
C THR A 64 -13.02 7.26 -6.77
N ALA A 65 -13.31 8.40 -7.42
CA ALA A 65 -14.28 9.36 -6.89
C ALA A 65 -15.67 8.75 -6.73
N ALA A 66 -16.09 7.88 -7.67
CA ALA A 66 -17.35 7.15 -7.58
C ALA A 66 -17.37 6.18 -6.38
N GLN A 67 -16.25 5.53 -6.07
CA GLN A 67 -16.14 4.68 -4.89
C GLN A 67 -16.19 5.50 -3.59
N ILE A 68 -15.46 6.61 -3.49
CA ILE A 68 -15.52 7.50 -2.30
C ILE A 68 -16.96 7.98 -2.07
N GLU A 69 -17.64 8.40 -3.13
CA GLU A 69 -19.03 8.81 -3.06
C GLU A 69 -19.92 7.69 -2.50
N LYS A 70 -19.81 6.47 -3.05
CA LYS A 70 -20.58 5.33 -2.59
C LYS A 70 -20.27 5.01 -1.12
N LEU A 71 -18.99 4.99 -0.73
CA LEU A 71 -18.56 4.74 0.65
C LEU A 71 -19.15 5.79 1.61
N ALA A 72 -19.14 7.08 1.23
CA ALA A 72 -19.76 8.13 2.02
C ALA A 72 -21.26 7.88 2.24
N LEU A 73 -22.00 7.59 1.17
CA LEU A 73 -23.43 7.29 1.24
C LEU A 73 -23.72 6.02 2.05
N ASP A 74 -22.87 4.99 1.92
CA ASP A 74 -22.97 3.74 2.68
C ASP A 74 -22.76 4.02 4.18
N GLY A 75 -21.77 4.85 4.54
CA GLY A 75 -21.48 5.23 5.92
C GLY A 75 -22.58 6.06 6.59
N GLU A 76 -23.20 7.00 5.88
CA GLU A 76 -24.38 7.72 6.41
C GLU A 76 -25.56 6.78 6.70
N ARG A 77 -25.78 5.77 5.85
CA ARG A 77 -26.83 4.78 6.09
C ARG A 77 -26.52 3.92 7.33
N ALA A 78 -25.26 3.53 7.48
CA ALA A 78 -24.79 2.82 8.67
C ALA A 78 -24.98 3.67 9.95
N LEU A 79 -24.61 4.95 9.93
CA LEU A 79 -24.78 5.88 11.06
C LEU A 79 -26.25 6.06 11.45
N ARG A 80 -27.14 6.23 10.48
CA ARG A 80 -28.57 6.43 10.73
C ARG A 80 -29.27 5.17 11.23
N LYS A 81 -28.57 4.04 11.35
CA LYS A 81 -29.12 2.69 11.66
C LYS A 81 -30.34 2.37 10.78
N ALA A 82 -30.37 2.90 9.56
CA ALA A 82 -31.55 2.86 8.71
C ALA A 82 -31.73 1.45 8.12
N ARG A 83 -32.76 0.70 8.56
CA ARG A 83 -33.17 -0.64 8.08
C ARG A 83 -32.00 -1.46 7.50
N ALA A 84 -30.94 -1.66 8.29
CA ALA A 84 -29.80 -2.44 7.87
C ALA A 84 -30.25 -3.91 7.77
N SER A 85 -30.03 -4.53 6.61
CA SER A 85 -30.18 -5.98 6.50
C SER A 85 -29.17 -6.69 7.41
N GLU A 86 -29.38 -7.97 7.69
CA GLU A 86 -28.39 -8.77 8.43
C GLU A 86 -27.00 -8.72 7.79
N ALA A 87 -26.96 -8.71 6.44
CA ALA A 87 -25.72 -8.57 5.66
C ALA A 87 -25.05 -7.20 5.88
N ASP A 88 -25.82 -6.11 5.91
CA ASP A 88 -25.27 -4.77 6.16
C ASP A 88 -24.75 -4.63 7.59
N ALA A 89 -25.45 -5.23 8.56
CA ALA A 89 -25.00 -5.29 9.94
C ALA A 89 -23.70 -6.10 10.07
N ALA A 90 -23.59 -7.24 9.37
CA ALA A 90 -22.37 -8.04 9.33
C ALA A 90 -21.20 -7.29 8.68
N LEU A 91 -21.45 -6.58 7.58
CA LEU A 91 -20.44 -5.75 6.91
C LEU A 91 -19.91 -4.65 7.85
N ALA A 92 -20.79 -3.94 8.56
CA ALA A 92 -20.38 -2.91 9.51
C ALA A 92 -19.56 -3.48 10.68
N ARG A 93 -19.92 -4.68 11.18
CA ARG A 93 -19.09 -5.37 12.19
C ARG A 93 -17.71 -5.71 11.66
N ALA A 94 -17.63 -6.19 10.41
CA ALA A 94 -16.36 -6.54 9.77
C ALA A 94 -15.45 -5.32 9.58
N ASP A 95 -16.01 -4.18 9.14
CA ASP A 95 -15.28 -2.91 9.01
C ASP A 95 -14.68 -2.45 10.36
N ARG A 96 -15.46 -2.58 11.44
CA ARG A 96 -15.00 -2.25 12.80
C ARG A 96 -13.86 -3.17 13.26
N LEU A 97 -14.01 -4.48 13.10
CA LEU A 97 -12.96 -5.46 13.41
C LEU A 97 -11.67 -5.18 12.61
N ALA A 98 -11.80 -4.80 11.34
CA ALA A 98 -10.68 -4.39 10.52
C ALA A 98 -10.02 -3.09 11.03
N GLY A 99 -10.80 -2.16 11.57
CA GLY A 99 -10.29 -0.94 12.23
C GLY A 99 -9.53 -1.24 13.53
N GLU A 100 -9.94 -2.28 14.26
CA GLU A 100 -9.26 -2.78 15.47
C GLU A 100 -8.05 -3.68 15.15
N ARG A 101 -7.68 -3.83 13.87
CA ARG A 101 -6.64 -4.75 13.37
C ARG A 101 -6.88 -6.23 13.67
N ARG A 102 -8.11 -6.61 13.96
CA ARG A 102 -8.51 -8.01 14.15
C ARG A 102 -8.79 -8.64 12.79
N HIS A 103 -7.76 -8.75 11.95
CA HIS A 103 -7.92 -9.05 10.53
C HIS A 103 -8.52 -10.43 10.25
N ALA A 104 -8.17 -11.45 11.04
CA ALA A 104 -8.78 -12.78 10.93
C ALA A 104 -10.29 -12.75 11.26
N ASP A 105 -10.66 -12.09 12.36
CA ASP A 105 -12.06 -11.92 12.76
C ASP A 105 -12.85 -11.09 11.73
N ALA A 106 -12.22 -10.05 11.17
CA ALA A 106 -12.80 -9.23 10.13
C ALA A 106 -13.07 -10.07 8.86
N ALA A 107 -12.13 -10.92 8.46
CA ALA A 107 -12.30 -11.82 7.31
C ALA A 107 -13.48 -12.79 7.50
N ALA A 108 -13.64 -13.34 8.71
CA ALA A 108 -14.80 -14.17 9.06
C ALA A 108 -16.11 -13.37 8.99
N ALA A 109 -16.14 -12.16 9.57
CA ALA A 109 -17.33 -11.31 9.54
C ALA A 109 -17.71 -10.84 8.12
N TYR A 110 -16.75 -10.60 7.23
CA TYR A 110 -17.04 -10.34 5.82
C TYR A 110 -17.65 -11.57 5.12
N GLN A 111 -17.20 -12.78 5.47
CA GLN A 111 -17.79 -14.02 4.96
C GLN A 111 -19.24 -14.17 5.42
N ASP A 112 -19.55 -13.87 6.68
CA ASP A 112 -20.93 -13.87 7.20
C ASP A 112 -21.82 -12.88 6.41
N ALA A 113 -21.29 -11.68 6.12
CA ALA A 113 -22.01 -10.68 5.32
C ALA A 113 -22.31 -11.18 3.91
N LEU A 114 -21.35 -11.86 3.27
CA LEU A 114 -21.53 -12.47 1.94
C LEU A 114 -22.59 -13.58 1.96
N ALA A 115 -22.61 -14.40 3.01
CA ALA A 115 -23.60 -15.47 3.18
C ALA A 115 -25.01 -14.90 3.40
N ALA A 116 -25.17 -13.92 4.29
CA ALA A 116 -26.46 -13.30 4.60
C ALA A 116 -27.03 -12.48 3.44
N GLY A 117 -26.18 -11.81 2.65
CA GLY A 117 -26.63 -10.94 1.56
C GLY A 117 -27.01 -11.67 0.27
N GLY A 118 -26.38 -12.82 0.01
CA GLY A 118 -26.58 -13.57 -1.23
C GLY A 118 -26.11 -12.84 -2.50
N PRO A 119 -26.39 -13.40 -3.70
CA PRO A 119 -25.79 -12.94 -4.96
C PRO A 119 -26.18 -11.51 -5.40
N ARG A 120 -27.35 -11.01 -4.99
CA ARG A 120 -27.87 -9.70 -5.40
C ARG A 120 -27.63 -8.58 -4.40
N TRP A 121 -27.00 -8.86 -3.26
CA TRP A 121 -26.76 -7.84 -2.23
C TRP A 121 -25.81 -6.75 -2.75
N PRO A 122 -26.21 -5.46 -2.69
CA PRO A 122 -25.38 -4.37 -3.20
C PRO A 122 -23.99 -4.24 -2.54
N GLY A 123 -23.82 -4.71 -1.31
CA GLY A 123 -22.53 -4.71 -0.60
C GLY A 123 -21.60 -5.85 -0.99
N ARG A 124 -22.06 -6.82 -1.78
CA ARG A 124 -21.35 -8.09 -2.01
C ARG A 124 -19.95 -7.92 -2.59
N ALA A 125 -19.81 -7.09 -3.63
CA ALA A 125 -18.51 -6.87 -4.26
C ALA A 125 -17.50 -6.23 -3.30
N ARG A 126 -17.96 -5.27 -2.48
CA ARG A 126 -17.14 -4.60 -1.46
C ARG A 126 -16.73 -5.58 -0.36
N ALA A 127 -17.65 -6.38 0.15
CA ALA A 127 -17.36 -7.36 1.19
C ALA A 127 -16.37 -8.43 0.70
N ALA A 128 -16.51 -8.88 -0.55
CA ALA A 128 -15.58 -9.83 -1.15
C ALA A 128 -14.17 -9.25 -1.29
N GLU A 129 -14.05 -8.01 -1.75
CA GLU A 129 -12.76 -7.32 -1.84
C GLU A 129 -12.11 -7.13 -0.46
N ALA A 130 -12.88 -6.65 0.52
CA ALA A 130 -12.39 -6.43 1.87
C ALA A 130 -12.01 -7.74 2.59
N ARG A 131 -12.74 -8.86 2.34
CA ARG A 131 -12.38 -10.19 2.85
C ARG A 131 -10.99 -10.62 2.34
N VAL A 132 -10.74 -10.49 1.04
CA VAL A 132 -9.45 -10.87 0.44
C VAL A 132 -8.31 -10.06 1.04
N GLN A 133 -8.50 -8.76 1.22
CA GLN A 133 -7.51 -7.89 1.88
C GLN A 133 -7.30 -8.26 3.35
N ALA A 134 -8.38 -8.52 4.11
CA ALA A 134 -8.30 -8.90 5.51
C ALA A 134 -7.54 -10.22 5.71
N LEU A 135 -7.73 -11.21 4.83
CA LEU A 135 -6.96 -12.46 4.87
C LEU A 135 -5.47 -12.25 4.60
N GLY A 136 -5.13 -11.37 3.64
CA GLY A 136 -3.74 -10.99 3.40
C GLY A 136 -3.10 -10.31 4.62
N LEU A 137 -3.80 -9.38 5.25
CA LEU A 137 -3.34 -8.70 6.47
C LEU A 137 -3.28 -9.62 7.70
N ALA A 138 -4.09 -10.69 7.73
CA ALA A 138 -4.03 -11.72 8.76
C ALA A 138 -2.82 -12.65 8.63
N GLY A 139 -2.06 -12.56 7.52
CA GLY A 139 -0.90 -13.41 7.28
C GLY A 139 -1.25 -14.83 6.84
N ASP A 140 -2.43 -15.03 6.23
CA ASP A 140 -2.85 -16.33 5.67
C ASP A 140 -2.87 -16.26 4.12
N PRO A 141 -1.71 -16.48 3.47
CA PRO A 141 -1.61 -16.38 2.01
C PRO A 141 -2.46 -17.44 1.28
N ALA A 142 -2.65 -18.62 1.87
CA ALA A 142 -3.45 -19.69 1.31
C ALA A 142 -4.94 -19.33 1.28
N ALA A 143 -5.49 -18.89 2.42
CA ALA A 143 -6.88 -18.43 2.49
C ALA A 143 -7.09 -17.18 1.62
N CYS A 144 -6.15 -16.24 1.61
CA CYS A 144 -6.21 -15.04 0.79
C CYS A 144 -6.27 -15.37 -0.72
N ALA A 145 -5.35 -16.19 -1.24
CA ALA A 145 -5.34 -16.58 -2.65
C ALA A 145 -6.59 -17.39 -3.03
N GLY A 146 -7.07 -18.27 -2.13
CA GLY A 146 -8.32 -19.01 -2.29
C GLY A 146 -9.54 -18.09 -2.38
N ALA A 147 -9.68 -17.16 -1.44
CA ALA A 147 -10.78 -16.19 -1.41
C ALA A 147 -10.77 -15.26 -2.64
N ALA A 148 -9.59 -14.87 -3.12
CA ALA A 148 -9.48 -14.09 -4.35
C ALA A 148 -10.06 -14.86 -5.55
N ARG A 149 -9.68 -16.14 -5.71
CA ARG A 149 -10.21 -17.01 -6.78
C ARG A 149 -11.72 -17.20 -6.68
N GLU A 150 -12.24 -17.37 -5.46
CA GLU A 150 -13.68 -17.48 -5.19
C GLU A 150 -14.44 -16.19 -5.53
N ALA A 151 -13.88 -15.02 -5.22
CA ALA A 151 -14.52 -13.74 -5.41
C ALA A 151 -14.61 -13.35 -6.89
N LEU A 152 -13.55 -13.59 -7.67
CA LEU A 152 -13.38 -13.08 -9.03
C LEU A 152 -14.54 -13.33 -10.01
N PRO A 153 -15.21 -14.50 -10.03
CA PRO A 153 -16.38 -14.71 -10.88
C PRO A 153 -17.55 -13.76 -10.59
N SER A 154 -17.71 -13.34 -9.33
CA SER A 154 -18.85 -12.57 -8.83
C SER A 154 -18.59 -11.07 -8.71
N VAL A 155 -17.33 -10.64 -8.67
CA VAL A 155 -16.96 -9.22 -8.59
C VAL A 155 -17.02 -8.60 -10.00
N PRO A 156 -17.80 -7.51 -10.22
CA PRO A 156 -17.88 -6.84 -11.51
C PRO A 156 -16.52 -6.33 -11.99
N SER A 157 -16.32 -6.26 -13.31
CA SER A 157 -15.14 -5.62 -13.89
C SER A 157 -14.98 -4.18 -13.38
N GLY A 158 -13.72 -3.76 -13.19
CA GLY A 158 -13.35 -2.44 -12.71
C GLY A 158 -12.34 -2.48 -11.56
N PRO A 159 -12.18 -1.38 -10.79
CA PRO A 159 -11.12 -1.24 -9.79
C PRO A 159 -11.13 -2.31 -8.70
N GLY A 160 -12.32 -2.66 -8.18
CA GLY A 160 -12.43 -3.67 -7.13
C GLY A 160 -11.94 -5.05 -7.58
N ARG A 161 -12.30 -5.46 -8.81
CA ARG A 161 -11.80 -6.73 -9.39
C ARG A 161 -10.30 -6.69 -9.66
N ALA A 162 -9.76 -5.54 -10.09
CA ALA A 162 -8.33 -5.34 -10.28
C ALA A 162 -7.56 -5.54 -8.96
N ARG A 163 -8.05 -4.96 -7.85
CA ARG A 163 -7.41 -5.11 -6.53
C ARG A 163 -7.57 -6.50 -5.94
N VAL A 164 -8.72 -7.16 -6.14
CA VAL A 164 -8.87 -8.59 -5.78
C VAL A 164 -7.83 -9.45 -6.51
N ALA A 165 -7.63 -9.21 -7.81
CA ALA A 165 -6.63 -9.93 -8.59
C ALA A 165 -5.20 -9.61 -8.11
N ALA A 166 -4.89 -8.35 -7.83
CA ALA A 166 -3.57 -7.93 -7.37
C ALA A 166 -3.22 -8.50 -5.97
N GLN A 167 -4.14 -8.39 -5.01
CA GLN A 167 -3.98 -8.99 -3.67
C GLN A 167 -3.86 -10.51 -3.77
N GLY A 168 -4.71 -11.15 -4.57
CA GLY A 168 -4.64 -12.58 -4.80
C GLY A 168 -3.30 -13.02 -5.39
N LEU A 169 -2.75 -12.27 -6.36
CA LEU A 169 -1.42 -12.56 -6.92
C LEU A 169 -0.32 -12.44 -5.86
N SER A 170 -0.36 -11.38 -5.04
CA SER A 170 0.59 -11.20 -3.93
C SER A 170 0.55 -12.40 -2.97
N CYS A 171 -0.64 -12.78 -2.51
CA CYS A 171 -0.81 -13.92 -1.61
C CYS A 171 -0.41 -15.25 -2.26
N ALA A 172 -0.68 -15.43 -3.56
CA ALA A 172 -0.26 -16.64 -4.28
C ALA A 172 1.27 -16.78 -4.35
N LEU A 173 1.99 -15.67 -4.50
CA LEU A 173 3.46 -15.64 -4.54
C LEU A 173 4.11 -16.00 -3.20
N GLU A 174 3.39 -15.82 -2.09
CA GLU A 174 3.83 -16.18 -0.75
C GLU A 174 3.59 -17.66 -0.39
N LEU A 175 2.90 -18.42 -1.24
CA LEU A 175 2.68 -19.85 -1.02
C LEU A 175 3.98 -20.62 -1.15
N GLU A 176 4.33 -21.39 -0.12
CA GLU A 176 5.52 -22.25 -0.10
C GLU A 176 5.38 -23.42 -1.09
N ASP A 177 4.21 -24.07 -1.11
CA ASP A 177 3.92 -25.17 -2.03
C ASP A 177 3.87 -24.69 -3.48
N GLU A 178 4.79 -25.20 -4.30
CA GLU A 178 4.95 -24.77 -5.70
C GLU A 178 3.73 -25.14 -6.56
N ALA A 179 3.10 -26.29 -6.32
CA ALA A 179 1.95 -26.72 -7.11
C ALA A 179 0.73 -25.81 -6.83
N ALA A 180 0.47 -25.50 -5.57
CA ALA A 180 -0.56 -24.56 -5.14
C ALA A 180 -0.28 -23.14 -5.65
N ARG A 181 0.97 -22.67 -5.55
CA ARG A 181 1.42 -21.40 -6.13
C ARG A 181 1.11 -21.32 -7.62
N ARG A 182 1.56 -22.30 -8.41
CA ARG A 182 1.31 -22.34 -9.86
C ARG A 182 -0.18 -22.37 -10.19
N ALA A 183 -0.95 -23.19 -9.49
CA ALA A 183 -2.40 -23.29 -9.72
C ALA A 183 -3.13 -21.98 -9.39
N ALA A 184 -2.74 -21.30 -8.30
CA ALA A 184 -3.30 -20.01 -7.92
C ALA A 184 -2.95 -18.92 -8.95
N LEU A 185 -1.68 -18.82 -9.34
CA LEU A 185 -1.22 -17.86 -10.35
C LEU A 185 -1.93 -18.08 -11.70
N ALA A 186 -2.06 -19.32 -12.15
CA ALA A 186 -2.76 -19.64 -13.41
C ALA A 186 -4.22 -19.15 -13.42
N ALA A 187 -4.90 -19.16 -12.27
CA ALA A 187 -6.27 -18.65 -12.15
C ALA A 187 -6.35 -17.12 -12.09
N LEU A 188 -5.36 -16.46 -11.48
CA LEU A 188 -5.38 -15.03 -11.17
C LEU A 188 -4.80 -14.17 -12.31
N GLU A 189 -3.73 -14.63 -12.95
CA GLU A 189 -3.01 -13.89 -13.99
C GLU A 189 -3.88 -13.40 -15.16
N PRO A 190 -4.83 -14.20 -15.71
CA PRO A 190 -5.65 -13.73 -16.83
C PRO A 190 -6.52 -12.52 -16.47
N VAL A 191 -7.01 -12.46 -15.23
CA VAL A 191 -7.79 -11.31 -14.76
C VAL A 191 -6.89 -10.11 -14.57
N ALA A 192 -5.73 -10.29 -13.93
CA ALA A 192 -4.77 -9.23 -13.72
C ALA A 192 -4.28 -8.60 -15.04
N ARG A 193 -3.98 -9.42 -16.05
CA ARG A 193 -3.58 -8.92 -17.38
C ARG A 193 -4.66 -8.08 -18.04
N ARG A 194 -5.93 -8.54 -18.00
CA ARG A 194 -7.04 -7.76 -18.56
C ARG A 194 -7.23 -6.42 -17.85
N ALA A 195 -7.02 -6.39 -16.53
CA ALA A 195 -7.14 -5.16 -15.74
C ALA A 195 -6.06 -4.11 -16.06
N LEU A 196 -4.91 -4.51 -16.64
CA LEU A 196 -3.87 -3.56 -17.08
C LEU A 196 -4.35 -2.60 -18.17
N ASP A 197 -5.35 -2.98 -18.97
CA ASP A 197 -5.86 -2.17 -20.08
C ASP A 197 -7.20 -1.49 -19.76
N ALA A 198 -7.77 -1.75 -18.57
CA ALA A 198 -9.03 -1.16 -18.13
C ALA A 198 -8.89 0.35 -17.87
N LYS A 199 -9.85 1.14 -18.37
CA LYS A 199 -9.79 2.62 -18.31
C LYS A 199 -10.12 3.19 -16.93
N ASP A 200 -10.85 2.45 -16.12
CA ASP A 200 -11.34 2.86 -14.80
C ASP A 200 -10.40 2.44 -13.66
N VAL A 201 -9.40 1.59 -13.91
CA VAL A 201 -8.38 1.18 -12.95
C VAL A 201 -7.34 2.29 -12.76
N LEU A 202 -7.16 2.69 -11.50
CA LEU A 202 -6.22 3.74 -11.10
C LEU A 202 -4.77 3.35 -11.39
N ALA A 203 -3.91 4.35 -11.58
CA ALA A 203 -2.51 4.12 -11.91
C ALA A 203 -1.73 3.34 -10.83
N ASP A 204 -2.11 3.53 -9.57
CA ASP A 204 -1.52 2.80 -8.43
C ASP A 204 -1.93 1.31 -8.44
N ASP A 205 -3.23 1.02 -8.59
CA ASP A 205 -3.75 -0.35 -8.73
C ASP A 205 -3.13 -1.06 -9.95
N ARG A 206 -2.98 -0.34 -11.07
CA ARG A 206 -2.33 -0.87 -12.28
C ARG A 206 -0.86 -1.18 -12.04
N SER A 207 -0.17 -0.38 -11.25
CA SER A 207 1.24 -0.61 -10.91
C SER A 207 1.42 -1.79 -9.99
N TRP A 208 0.50 -2.00 -9.04
CA TRP A 208 0.50 -3.22 -8.23
C TRP A 208 0.27 -4.48 -9.07
N LEU A 209 -0.62 -4.41 -10.07
CA LEU A 209 -0.80 -5.49 -11.05
C LEU A 209 0.47 -5.77 -11.86
N TYR A 210 1.17 -4.71 -12.33
CA TYR A 210 2.44 -4.88 -13.04
C TYR A 210 3.49 -5.59 -12.18
N ASP A 211 3.65 -5.18 -10.93
CA ASP A 211 4.63 -5.79 -10.02
C ASP A 211 4.29 -7.25 -9.73
N GLY A 212 3.03 -7.56 -9.38
CA GLY A 212 2.58 -8.93 -9.14
C GLY A 212 2.72 -9.83 -10.37
N LEU A 213 2.39 -9.33 -11.56
CA LEU A 213 2.56 -10.08 -12.80
C LEU A 213 4.04 -10.31 -13.14
N ALA A 214 4.91 -9.34 -12.89
CA ALA A 214 6.35 -9.49 -13.13
C ALA A 214 6.97 -10.49 -12.15
N ALA A 215 6.59 -10.42 -10.86
CA ALA A 215 7.00 -11.40 -9.86
C ALA A 215 6.48 -12.81 -10.16
N ALA A 216 5.27 -12.96 -10.71
CA ALA A 216 4.76 -14.24 -11.18
C ALA A 216 5.60 -14.83 -12.33
N ARG A 217 6.11 -13.99 -13.24
CA ARG A 217 7.06 -14.43 -14.27
C ARG A 217 8.38 -14.88 -13.68
N ASP A 218 8.94 -14.14 -12.73
CA ASP A 218 10.16 -14.55 -12.03
C ASP A 218 9.97 -15.90 -11.30
N ALA A 219 8.84 -16.09 -10.61
CA ALA A 219 8.49 -17.34 -9.93
C ALA A 219 8.31 -18.53 -10.88
N ALA A 220 8.02 -18.27 -12.15
CA ALA A 220 7.94 -19.27 -13.22
C ALA A 220 9.28 -19.47 -13.97
N GLY A 221 10.37 -18.79 -13.56
CA GLY A 221 11.66 -18.81 -14.25
C GLY A 221 11.69 -18.01 -15.56
N ASP A 222 10.66 -17.22 -15.86
CA ASP A 222 10.55 -16.41 -17.08
C ASP A 222 11.12 -15.00 -16.87
N ALA A 223 12.45 -14.93 -16.69
CA ALA A 223 13.15 -13.66 -16.50
C ALA A 223 12.96 -12.68 -17.66
N ALA A 224 12.84 -13.19 -18.90
CA ALA A 224 12.59 -12.36 -20.08
C ALA A 224 11.19 -11.72 -20.03
N GLY A 225 10.17 -12.49 -19.67
CA GLY A 225 8.80 -12.01 -19.46
C GLY A 225 8.69 -11.01 -18.31
N ALA A 226 9.38 -11.25 -17.20
CA ALA A 226 9.45 -10.32 -16.08
C ALA A 226 10.04 -8.96 -16.50
N LYS A 227 11.17 -8.97 -17.22
CA LYS A 227 11.76 -7.74 -17.78
C LYS A 227 10.87 -7.06 -18.81
N ALA A 228 10.16 -7.82 -19.65
CA ALA A 228 9.22 -7.25 -20.61
C ALA A 228 8.05 -6.52 -19.91
N LEU A 229 7.54 -7.08 -18.82
CA LEU A 229 6.53 -6.43 -17.97
C LEU A 229 7.10 -5.19 -17.28
N ALA A 230 8.30 -5.28 -16.69
CA ALA A 230 8.97 -4.15 -16.06
C ALA A 230 9.19 -2.98 -17.03
N ARG A 231 9.58 -3.26 -18.29
CA ARG A 231 9.71 -2.24 -19.34
C ARG A 231 8.38 -1.54 -19.65
N ARG A 232 7.29 -2.32 -19.78
CA ARG A 232 5.94 -1.77 -20.01
C ARG A 232 5.47 -0.94 -18.82
N TRP A 233 5.73 -1.42 -17.60
CA TRP A 233 5.39 -0.74 -16.36
C TRP A 233 6.11 0.60 -16.23
N LEU A 234 7.43 0.62 -16.45
CA LEU A 234 8.22 1.86 -16.40
C LEU A 234 7.73 2.88 -17.42
N ALA A 235 7.50 2.46 -18.67
CA ALA A 235 6.96 3.35 -19.70
C ALA A 235 5.54 3.86 -19.36
N PHE A 236 4.71 3.04 -18.71
CA PHE A 236 3.41 3.47 -18.20
C PHE A 236 3.56 4.57 -17.13
N LEU A 237 4.39 4.34 -16.12
CA LEU A 237 4.64 5.28 -15.03
C LEU A 237 5.26 6.60 -15.51
N GLU A 238 6.12 6.57 -16.52
CA GLU A 238 6.69 7.77 -17.15
C GLU A 238 5.61 8.59 -17.88
N ARG A 239 4.63 7.94 -18.52
CA ARG A 239 3.50 8.67 -19.14
C ARG A 239 2.57 9.28 -18.10
N GLU A 240 2.28 8.57 -17.02
CA GLU A 240 1.47 9.11 -15.91
C GLU A 240 2.19 10.27 -15.21
N ALA A 241 3.52 10.17 -15.06
CA ALA A 241 4.37 11.27 -14.58
C ALA A 241 4.21 12.54 -15.39
N ALA A 242 4.33 12.41 -16.71
CA ALA A 242 4.33 13.55 -17.62
C ALA A 242 2.98 14.27 -17.63
N ARG A 243 1.91 13.57 -17.25
CA ARG A 243 0.54 14.11 -17.14
C ARG A 243 0.22 14.64 -15.75
N ALA A 244 1.12 14.51 -14.79
CA ALA A 244 0.86 14.91 -13.43
C ALA A 244 0.73 16.44 -13.31
N PRO A 245 -0.31 16.95 -12.64
CA PRO A 245 -0.60 18.38 -12.60
C PRO A 245 0.33 19.18 -11.68
N THR A 246 1.07 18.52 -10.79
CA THR A 246 1.95 19.16 -9.80
C THR A 246 3.20 18.33 -9.56
N PRO A 247 4.31 18.93 -9.09
CA PRO A 247 5.50 18.18 -8.70
C PRO A 247 5.22 17.08 -7.67
N LEU A 248 4.35 17.35 -6.70
CA LEU A 248 3.94 16.36 -5.69
C LEU A 248 3.16 15.19 -6.30
N ALA A 249 2.25 15.46 -7.25
CA ALA A 249 1.52 14.41 -7.95
C ALA A 249 2.47 13.57 -8.83
N ARG A 250 3.47 14.22 -9.44
CA ARG A 250 4.49 13.55 -10.26
C ARG A 250 5.39 12.65 -9.43
N SER A 251 5.80 13.08 -8.24
CA SER A 251 6.69 12.32 -7.37
C SER A 251 6.02 11.11 -6.73
N ALA A 252 4.68 11.06 -6.69
CA ALA A 252 3.93 9.90 -6.20
C ALA A 252 4.26 8.58 -6.97
N PHE A 253 4.74 8.68 -8.21
CA PHE A 253 5.13 7.52 -9.01
C PHE A 253 6.61 7.12 -8.87
N ASP A 254 7.42 7.94 -8.20
CA ASP A 254 8.88 7.81 -8.22
C ASP A 254 9.38 6.50 -7.61
N GLY A 255 8.78 6.07 -6.49
CA GLY A 255 9.12 4.78 -5.87
C GLY A 255 8.81 3.60 -6.79
N GLN A 256 7.69 3.65 -7.51
CA GLN A 256 7.29 2.60 -8.46
C GLN A 256 8.16 2.65 -9.72
N ARG A 257 8.56 3.84 -10.19
CA ARG A 257 9.50 3.98 -11.32
C ARG A 257 10.85 3.37 -10.97
N LEU A 258 11.34 3.61 -9.76
CA LEU A 258 12.56 2.99 -9.26
C LEU A 258 12.44 1.47 -9.24
N SER A 259 11.37 0.92 -8.66
CA SER A 259 11.15 -0.55 -8.63
C SER A 259 11.09 -1.15 -10.04
N ALA A 260 10.36 -0.52 -10.96
CA ALA A 260 10.26 -0.97 -12.34
C ALA A 260 11.63 -0.93 -13.07
N ALA A 261 12.39 0.15 -12.88
CA ALA A 261 13.72 0.32 -13.48
C ALA A 261 14.74 -0.70 -12.93
N VAL A 262 14.72 -0.96 -11.63
CA VAL A 262 15.57 -1.99 -10.99
C VAL A 262 15.21 -3.38 -11.53
N ARG A 263 13.92 -3.73 -11.59
CA ARG A 263 13.48 -5.03 -12.13
C ARG A 263 13.82 -5.20 -13.61
N LEU A 264 13.79 -4.12 -14.38
CA LEU A 264 14.23 -4.10 -15.77
C LEU A 264 15.75 -4.34 -15.92
N GLY A 265 16.53 -4.08 -14.88
CA GLY A 265 18.00 -4.08 -14.92
C GLY A 265 18.59 -2.75 -15.42
N GLU A 266 17.81 -1.67 -15.40
CA GLU A 266 18.19 -0.33 -15.86
C GLU A 266 17.93 0.74 -14.77
N PRO A 267 18.44 0.57 -13.52
CA PRO A 267 18.14 1.49 -12.42
C PRO A 267 18.45 2.96 -12.75
N ALA A 268 19.51 3.22 -13.51
CA ALA A 268 19.95 4.57 -13.89
C ALA A 268 18.86 5.36 -14.65
N ARG A 269 17.92 4.69 -15.31
CA ARG A 269 16.81 5.34 -16.03
C ARG A 269 15.88 6.13 -15.10
N ALA A 270 15.78 5.75 -13.83
CA ALA A 270 14.99 6.50 -12.85
C ALA A 270 15.67 7.79 -12.37
N LEU A 271 17.00 7.90 -12.50
CA LEU A 271 17.79 8.97 -11.88
C LEU A 271 17.33 10.40 -12.25
N PRO A 272 17.12 10.75 -13.53
CA PRO A 272 16.75 12.12 -13.89
C PRO A 272 15.41 12.55 -13.27
N ALA A 273 14.45 11.63 -13.20
CA ALA A 273 13.15 11.90 -12.62
C ALA A 273 13.23 12.10 -11.10
N LEU A 274 14.02 11.27 -10.40
CA LEU A 274 14.20 11.39 -8.95
C LEU A 274 14.91 12.69 -8.56
N LEU A 275 15.94 13.09 -9.31
CA LEU A 275 16.63 14.37 -9.11
C LEU A 275 15.69 15.56 -9.34
N ALA A 276 14.84 15.49 -10.37
CA ALA A 276 13.85 16.53 -10.62
C ALA A 276 12.84 16.65 -9.47
N SER A 277 12.39 15.52 -8.90
CA SER A 277 11.49 15.53 -7.75
C SER A 277 12.15 16.09 -6.49
N GLU A 278 13.42 15.77 -6.19
CA GLU A 278 14.12 16.34 -5.04
C GLU A 278 14.27 17.86 -5.16
N ARG A 279 14.67 18.36 -6.33
CA ARG A 279 14.79 19.79 -6.59
C ARG A 279 13.45 20.52 -6.45
N ASP A 280 12.38 19.95 -6.98
CA ASP A 280 11.06 20.61 -7.03
C ASP A 280 10.29 20.46 -5.70
N LEU A 281 10.74 19.60 -4.78
CA LEU A 281 10.10 19.31 -3.49
C LEU A 281 11.11 19.34 -2.32
N PRO A 282 11.77 20.48 -2.05
CA PRO A 282 12.85 20.56 -1.06
C PRO A 282 12.39 20.33 0.41
N GLY A 283 11.08 20.40 0.67
CA GLY A 283 10.49 20.11 1.97
C GLY A 283 10.14 18.64 2.21
N GLU A 284 10.19 17.80 1.17
CA GLU A 284 9.75 16.41 1.23
C GLU A 284 10.92 15.46 1.50
N TYR A 285 10.74 14.49 2.41
CA TYR A 285 11.78 13.49 2.69
C TYR A 285 11.76 12.32 1.68
N VAL A 286 10.64 12.11 0.97
CA VAL A 286 10.46 10.97 0.06
C VAL A 286 11.41 11.02 -1.14
N PRO A 287 11.58 12.17 -1.85
CA PRO A 287 12.52 12.25 -2.96
C PRO A 287 13.98 11.89 -2.60
N PRO A 288 14.61 12.48 -1.55
CA PRO A 288 15.96 12.07 -1.15
C PRO A 288 16.02 10.60 -0.68
N THR A 289 14.95 10.07 -0.08
CA THR A 289 14.88 8.64 0.28
C THR A 289 14.92 7.74 -0.95
N ASN A 290 14.16 8.07 -2.00
CA ASN A 290 14.18 7.30 -3.25
C ASN A 290 15.54 7.39 -3.96
N LEU A 291 16.19 8.57 -3.93
CA LEU A 291 17.55 8.73 -4.44
C LEU A 291 18.55 7.86 -3.68
N ALA A 292 18.48 7.82 -2.34
CA ALA A 292 19.35 6.96 -1.55
C ALA A 292 19.20 5.48 -1.90
N VAL A 293 17.97 4.99 -2.08
CA VAL A 293 17.73 3.62 -2.56
C VAL A 293 18.32 3.41 -3.95
N LEU A 294 18.11 4.35 -4.88
CA LEU A 294 18.64 4.25 -6.24
C LEU A 294 20.17 4.22 -6.25
N TYR A 295 20.83 5.07 -5.47
CA TYR A 295 22.29 5.14 -5.44
C TYR A 295 22.92 3.84 -4.94
N LEU A 296 22.33 3.16 -3.95
CA LEU A 296 22.76 1.82 -3.57
C LEU A 296 22.60 0.80 -4.70
N LYS A 297 21.55 0.91 -5.52
CA LYS A 297 21.37 0.06 -6.71
C LYS A 297 22.30 0.39 -7.88
N LEU A 298 23.01 1.51 -7.79
CA LEU A 298 24.02 1.94 -8.76
C LEU A 298 25.45 1.76 -8.23
N ASP A 299 25.63 1.06 -7.10
CA ASP A 299 26.92 0.92 -6.41
C ASP A 299 27.58 2.28 -6.10
N ARG A 300 26.76 3.28 -5.72
CA ARG A 300 27.18 4.64 -5.32
C ARG A 300 26.87 4.91 -3.84
N PRO A 301 27.49 4.19 -2.89
CA PRO A 301 27.08 4.26 -1.49
C PRO A 301 27.36 5.61 -0.83
N ALA A 302 28.38 6.37 -1.27
CA ALA A 302 28.62 7.74 -0.79
C ALA A 302 27.47 8.71 -1.15
N ASP A 303 26.95 8.62 -2.37
CA ASP A 303 25.78 9.42 -2.79
C ASP A 303 24.51 8.97 -2.05
N ALA A 304 24.39 7.67 -1.78
CA ALA A 304 23.30 7.13 -0.99
C ALA A 304 23.32 7.67 0.45
N LEU A 305 24.49 7.70 1.08
CA LEU A 305 24.70 8.26 2.41
C LEU A 305 24.33 9.75 2.45
N ALA A 306 24.78 10.53 1.47
CA ALA A 306 24.45 11.95 1.36
C ALA A 306 22.93 12.19 1.16
N ALA A 307 22.29 11.42 0.30
CA ALA A 307 20.84 11.51 0.07
C ALA A 307 20.03 11.08 1.31
N ALA A 308 20.44 10.01 2.01
CA ALA A 308 19.81 9.59 3.25
C ALA A 308 19.96 10.65 4.36
N GLY A 309 21.12 11.33 4.42
CA GLY A 309 21.33 12.50 5.28
C GLY A 309 20.29 13.60 5.04
N ARG A 310 20.12 14.03 3.79
CA ARG A 310 19.10 15.04 3.42
C ARG A 310 17.69 14.59 3.76
N ALA A 311 17.35 13.32 3.54
CA ALA A 311 16.06 12.76 3.93
C ALA A 311 15.84 12.83 5.45
N LEU A 312 16.87 12.53 6.26
CA LEU A 312 16.79 12.59 7.72
C LEU A 312 16.60 14.01 8.28
N GLU A 313 16.88 15.06 7.52
CA GLU A 313 16.57 16.41 7.98
C GLU A 313 15.07 16.73 7.93
N ARG A 314 14.26 15.91 7.24
CA ARG A 314 12.82 16.12 7.03
C ARG A 314 11.96 14.96 7.54
N ALA A 315 12.49 13.73 7.52
CA ALA A 315 11.78 12.53 7.93
C ALA A 315 11.47 12.51 9.44
N GLN A 316 10.23 12.19 9.78
CA GLN A 316 9.72 12.08 11.15
C GLN A 316 9.05 10.73 11.39
N GLY A 317 8.78 10.43 12.66
CA GLY A 317 7.96 9.28 13.07
C GLY A 317 8.47 7.94 12.51
N PRO A 318 7.56 7.03 12.12
CA PRO A 318 7.92 5.68 11.69
C PRO A 318 8.81 5.63 10.43
N ARG A 319 8.66 6.60 9.50
CA ARG A 319 9.46 6.63 8.27
C ARG A 319 10.90 7.03 8.49
N ARG A 320 11.16 7.85 9.50
CA ARG A 320 12.51 8.17 9.93
C ARG A 320 13.34 6.91 10.20
N ILE A 321 12.73 5.90 10.80
CA ILE A 321 13.40 4.62 11.11
C ILE A 321 13.83 3.91 9.82
N ARG A 322 12.99 3.91 8.78
CA ARG A 322 13.36 3.38 7.45
C ARG A 322 14.56 4.12 6.87
N VAL A 323 14.61 5.45 6.98
CA VAL A 323 15.72 6.25 6.45
C VAL A 323 17.01 5.99 7.23
N LEU A 324 16.94 5.82 8.55
CA LEU A 324 18.10 5.43 9.37
C LEU A 324 18.63 4.05 8.95
N VAL A 325 17.76 3.06 8.74
CA VAL A 325 18.19 1.73 8.26
C VAL A 325 18.83 1.81 6.88
N LEU A 326 18.30 2.65 5.99
CA LEU A 326 18.89 2.90 4.67
C LEU A 326 20.25 3.60 4.75
N LYS A 327 20.40 4.56 5.67
CA LYS A 327 21.67 5.22 5.94
C LYS A 327 22.73 4.22 6.42
N ALA A 328 22.37 3.37 7.39
CA ALA A 328 23.26 2.34 7.89
C ALA A 328 23.69 1.36 6.79
N GLU A 329 22.79 1.01 5.88
CA GLU A 329 23.13 0.18 4.71
C GLU A 329 24.17 0.84 3.79
N ALA A 330 24.10 2.16 3.60
CA ALA A 330 25.12 2.91 2.87
C ALA A 330 26.47 2.96 3.62
N GLU A 331 26.44 3.22 4.92
CA GLU A 331 27.63 3.21 5.80
C GLU A 331 28.34 1.84 5.76
N GLN A 332 27.59 0.73 5.89
CA GLN A 332 28.13 -0.63 5.78
C GLN A 332 28.78 -0.88 4.41
N THR A 333 28.14 -0.42 3.32
CA THR A 333 28.67 -0.61 1.96
C THR A 333 29.97 0.17 1.74
N LEU A 334 30.19 1.24 2.51
CA LEU A 334 31.45 2.01 2.54
C LEU A 334 32.52 1.40 3.45
N GLY A 335 32.20 0.36 4.23
CA GLY A 335 33.08 -0.19 5.27
C GLY A 335 33.11 0.64 6.55
N GLU A 336 32.13 1.53 6.77
CA GLU A 336 32.02 2.39 7.95
C GLU A 336 31.21 1.69 9.06
N ASP A 337 31.66 0.51 9.50
CA ASP A 337 30.88 -0.36 10.38
C ASP A 337 30.54 0.25 11.75
N ASP A 338 31.43 1.05 12.32
CA ASP A 338 31.15 1.77 13.58
C ASP A 338 30.05 2.82 13.41
N ALA A 339 30.04 3.53 12.27
CA ALA A 339 28.99 4.49 11.95
C ALA A 339 27.66 3.77 11.70
N ALA A 340 27.69 2.67 10.95
CA ALA A 340 26.52 1.83 10.72
C ALA A 340 25.94 1.29 12.03
N ARG A 341 26.78 0.80 12.94
CA ARG A 341 26.38 0.32 14.27
C ARG A 341 25.66 1.42 15.05
N ALA A 342 26.25 2.61 15.12
CA ALA A 342 25.65 3.76 15.81
C ALA A 342 24.31 4.16 15.18
N THR A 343 24.22 4.22 13.85
CA THR A 343 22.98 4.53 13.13
C THR A 343 21.89 3.48 13.38
N LEU A 344 22.23 2.18 13.41
CA LEU A 344 21.27 1.10 13.68
C LEU A 344 20.77 1.10 15.13
N GLN A 345 21.66 1.32 16.10
CA GLN A 345 21.29 1.46 17.51
C GLN A 345 20.33 2.64 17.69
N ARG A 346 20.61 3.76 17.03
CA ARG A 346 19.73 4.93 17.00
C ARG A 346 18.36 4.61 16.37
N ALA A 347 18.34 3.88 15.25
CA ALA A 347 17.08 3.46 14.61
C ALA A 347 16.22 2.60 15.54
N ILE A 348 16.84 1.69 16.30
CA ILE A 348 16.16 0.85 17.28
C ILE A 348 15.61 1.70 18.43
N ALA A 349 16.44 2.59 19.00
CA ALA A 349 16.05 3.44 20.11
C ALA A 349 14.91 4.40 19.73
N GLU A 350 15.04 5.12 18.61
CA GLU A 350 14.00 6.04 18.12
C GLU A 350 12.70 5.27 17.80
N GLY A 351 12.80 4.09 17.19
CA GLY A 351 11.62 3.31 16.84
C GLY A 351 10.93 2.65 18.05
N GLN A 352 11.65 2.31 19.11
CA GLN A 352 11.08 1.80 20.37
C GLN A 352 10.40 2.91 21.18
N ALA A 353 10.86 4.15 21.06
CA ALA A 353 10.26 5.31 21.68
C ALA A 353 8.92 5.73 21.02
N LEU A 354 8.64 5.25 19.80
CA LEU A 354 7.34 5.47 19.17
C LEU A 354 6.24 4.71 19.93
N PRO A 355 5.02 5.26 19.98
CA PRO A 355 3.87 4.53 20.51
C PRO A 355 3.63 3.23 19.74
N GLU A 356 3.09 2.21 20.43
CA GLU A 356 2.95 0.84 19.88
C GLU A 356 2.29 0.83 18.51
N GLY A 357 1.17 1.56 18.34
CA GLY A 357 0.44 1.64 17.07
C GLY A 357 1.21 2.27 15.91
N LEU A 358 2.32 2.96 16.19
CA LEU A 358 3.20 3.59 15.20
C LEU A 358 4.52 2.84 15.00
N ARG A 359 4.81 1.78 15.76
CA ARG A 359 6.11 1.12 15.70
C ARG A 359 6.30 0.41 14.35
N PRO A 360 7.36 0.74 13.59
CA PRO A 360 7.64 0.07 12.32
C PRO A 360 8.35 -1.26 12.56
N HIS A 361 7.64 -2.27 13.06
CA HIS A 361 8.21 -3.55 13.51
C HIS A 361 9.13 -4.21 12.46
N GLY A 362 8.77 -4.19 11.18
CA GLY A 362 9.60 -4.74 10.12
C GLY A 362 10.94 -4.00 9.95
N GLN A 363 10.96 -2.67 10.09
CA GLN A 363 12.20 -1.90 10.05
C GLN A 363 13.04 -2.10 11.32
N LEU A 364 12.39 -2.25 12.48
CA LEU A 364 13.08 -2.60 13.73
C LEU A 364 13.72 -3.98 13.66
N ALA A 365 13.02 -4.97 13.11
CA ALA A 365 13.55 -6.31 12.88
C ALA A 365 14.76 -6.26 11.93
N ARG A 366 14.64 -5.53 10.81
CA ARG A 366 15.75 -5.30 9.87
C ARG A 366 16.94 -4.63 10.55
N ALA A 367 16.70 -3.60 11.37
CA ALA A 367 17.76 -2.89 12.09
C ALA A 367 18.51 -3.82 13.05
N ARG A 368 17.80 -4.62 13.84
CA ARG A 368 18.39 -5.60 14.77
C ARG A 368 19.19 -6.67 14.03
N SER A 369 18.64 -7.22 12.95
CA SER A 369 19.33 -8.22 12.14
C SER A 369 20.64 -7.70 11.56
N ARG A 370 20.64 -6.48 11.00
CA ARG A 370 21.88 -5.85 10.49
C ARG A 370 22.87 -5.51 11.59
N LEU A 371 22.39 -5.08 12.77
CA LEU A 371 23.25 -4.76 13.90
C LEU A 371 23.97 -6.02 14.42
N ALA A 372 23.26 -7.15 14.48
CA ALA A 372 23.85 -8.44 14.85
C ALA A 372 24.92 -8.88 13.84
N ALA A 373 24.68 -8.66 12.54
CA ALA A 373 25.65 -9.00 11.49
C ALA A 373 26.96 -8.19 11.56
N LEU A 374 26.99 -7.04 12.25
CA LEU A 374 28.20 -6.25 12.48
C LEU A 374 28.97 -6.65 13.75
N GLN A 375 28.42 -7.52 14.59
CA GLN A 375 29.08 -7.96 15.83
C GLN A 375 30.04 -9.14 15.61
N HIS A 376 30.04 -9.69 14.39
CA HIS A 376 30.92 -10.73 13.90
C HIS A 376 31.80 -10.14 12.80
#